data_AF-A0A378L6V0-F1
#
_entry.id   AF-A0A378L6V0-F1
#
_cell.length_a   1.000
_cell.length_b   1.000
_cell.length_c   1.000
_cell.angle_alpha   90.00
_cell.angle_beta   90.00
_cell.angle_gamma   90.00
#
_symmetry.space_group_name_H-M   'P 1'
#
loop_
_entity.id
_entity.type
_entity.pdbx_description
1 polymer ?
#
loop_
_entity_poly.entity_id
_entity_poly.type
_entity_poly.pdbx_seq_one_letter_code
_entity_poly.pdbx_strand_id
1 'polypeptide(L)'
;MVSAVLTTLIGYRLVLKKEKPIIAAEFHLPQNKQITKKLIIGSAIFGIGWGPAGYCPGPSITALSTFNFDPVYFVIGMILGSYSYWLIDKKI
;
A
#
# COMPACT_ATOMS: atom_id res chain seq x y z
N MET A 1 -10.85 -2.32 9.56
CA MET A 1 -9.53 -2.89 9.21
C MET A 1 -9.40 -4.35 9.61
N VAL A 2 -9.69 -4.73 10.86
CA VAL A 2 -9.56 -6.13 11.34
C VAL A 2 -10.35 -7.14 10.49
N SER A 3 -11.60 -6.82 10.16
CA SER A 3 -12.45 -7.66 9.29
C SER A 3 -11.80 -7.92 7.93
N ALA A 4 -11.33 -6.87 7.26
CA ALA A 4 -10.67 -6.99 5.96
C ALA A 4 -9.39 -7.85 6.02
N VAL A 5 -8.56 -7.66 7.05
CA VAL A 5 -7.34 -8.46 7.24
C VAL A 5 -7.68 -9.93 7.44
N LEU A 6 -8.70 -10.23 8.27
CA LEU A 6 -9.15 -11.60 8.50
C LEU A 6 -9.69 -12.25 7.21
N THR A 7 -10.51 -11.53 6.44
CA THR A 7 -11.04 -12.01 5.17
C THR A 7 -9.92 -12.33 4.18
N THR A 8 -8.95 -11.42 4.04
CA THR A 8 -7.80 -11.63 3.14
C THR A 8 -6.91 -12.76 3.61
N LEU A 9 -6.68 -12.91 4.92
CA LEU A 9 -5.85 -13.98 5.47
C LEU A 9 -6.45 -15.35 5.22
N ILE A 10 -7.77 -15.50 5.44
CA ILE A 10 -8.50 -16.74 5.13
C ILE A 10 -8.50 -17.00 3.62
N GLY A 11 -8.79 -15.97 2.81
CA GLY A 11 -8.77 -16.08 1.34
C GLY A 11 -7.41 -16.52 0.80
N TYR A 12 -6.33 -15.87 1.23
CA TYR A 12 -4.97 -16.22 0.80
C TYR A 12 -4.55 -17.61 1.28
N ARG A 13 -4.93 -18.02 2.50
CA ARG A 13 -4.68 -19.39 2.99
C ARG A 13 -5.37 -20.46 2.13
N LEU A 14 -6.56 -20.18 1.61
CA LEU A 14 -7.30 -21.13 0.75
C LEU A 14 -6.77 -21.12 -0.69
N VAL A 15 -6.43 -19.94 -1.22
CA VAL A 15 -5.97 -19.78 -2.60
C VAL A 15 -4.52 -20.25 -2.78
N LEU A 16 -3.62 -19.91 -1.85
CA LEU A 16 -2.20 -20.31 -1.91
C LEU A 16 -1.96 -21.79 -1.59
N LYS A 17 -2.99 -22.53 -1.16
CA LYS A 17 -2.95 -24.00 -1.09
C LYS A 17 -3.08 -24.66 -2.47
N LYS A 18 -3.59 -23.94 -3.48
CA LYS A 18 -3.68 -24.45 -4.85
C LYS A 18 -2.32 -24.27 -5.53
N GLU A 19 -1.92 -25.25 -6.32
CA GLU A 19 -0.64 -25.19 -7.05
C GLU A 19 -0.66 -24.12 -8.15
N LYS A 20 -1.82 -23.84 -8.74
CA LYS A 20 -1.99 -22.86 -9.82
C LYS A 20 -3.30 -22.06 -9.71
N PRO A 21 -3.30 -20.80 -10.21
CA PRO A 21 -4.53 -20.03 -10.35
C PRO A 21 -5.47 -20.67 -11.38
N ILE A 22 -6.76 -20.35 -11.29
CA ILE A 22 -7.79 -20.93 -12.17
C ILE A 22 -7.68 -20.38 -13.61
N ILE A 23 -7.24 -19.12 -13.76
CA ILE A 23 -7.25 -18.36 -15.02
C ILE A 23 -5.82 -18.08 -15.52
N ALA A 24 -4.78 -18.47 -14.76
CA ALA A 24 -3.39 -18.20 -15.12
C ALA A 24 -2.49 -19.43 -14.85
N ALA A 25 -1.31 -19.45 -15.47
CA ALA A 25 -0.38 -20.58 -15.37
C ALA A 25 0.26 -20.71 -13.97
N GLU A 26 0.53 -19.58 -13.31
CA GLU A 26 1.23 -19.54 -12.03
C GLU A 26 0.86 -18.31 -11.20
N PHE A 27 1.14 -18.36 -9.90
CA PHE A 27 0.99 -17.22 -9.00
C PHE A 27 2.21 -16.31 -9.08
N HIS A 28 2.01 -15.06 -9.53
CA HIS A 28 3.06 -14.03 -9.52
C HIS A 28 3.24 -13.45 -8.12
N LEU A 29 3.93 -14.20 -7.25
CA LEU A 29 4.27 -13.75 -5.91
C LEU A 29 5.59 -12.96 -5.93
N PRO A 30 5.73 -11.94 -5.06
CA PRO A 30 7.01 -11.23 -4.91
C PRO A 30 8.09 -12.22 -4.44
N GLN A 31 9.13 -12.41 -5.26
CA GLN A 31 10.28 -13.25 -4.89
C GLN A 31 11.18 -12.57 -3.86
N ASN A 32 11.21 -11.23 -3.85
CA ASN A 32 12.03 -10.46 -2.93
C ASN A 32 11.29 -10.26 -1.59
N LYS A 33 11.77 -10.94 -0.55
CA LYS A 33 11.29 -10.81 0.84
C LYS A 33 12.29 -10.10 1.75
N GLN A 34 13.31 -9.45 1.18
CA GLN A 34 14.33 -8.78 1.98
C GLN A 34 13.76 -7.54 2.63
N ILE A 35 13.82 -7.51 3.96
CA ILE A 35 13.49 -6.32 4.73
C ILE A 35 14.73 -5.42 4.72
N THR A 36 14.69 -4.37 3.90
CA THR A 36 15.78 -3.39 3.80
C THR A 36 15.61 -2.27 4.81
N LYS A 37 16.71 -1.62 5.20
CA LYS A 37 16.67 -0.42 6.06
C LYS A 37 15.83 0.70 5.44
N LYS A 38 15.89 0.87 4.11
CA LYS A 38 15.03 1.80 3.35
C LYS A 38 13.54 1.50 3.58
N LEU A 39 13.14 0.22 3.59
CA LEU A 39 11.74 -0.18 3.82
C LEU A 39 11.27 0.10 5.26
N ILE A 40 12.09 -0.22 6.25
CA ILE A 40 11.76 0.03 7.67
C ILE A 40 11.59 1.54 7.93
N ILE A 41 12.56 2.34 7.50
CA ILE A 41 12.53 3.80 7.70
C ILE A 41 11.37 4.42 6.92
N GLY A 42 11.19 4.02 5.65
CA GLY A 42 10.11 4.53 4.80
C GLY A 42 8.72 4.21 5.35
N SER A 43 8.49 2.97 5.80
CA SER A 43 7.20 2.56 6.40
C SER A 43 6.91 3.26 7.73
N ALA A 44 7.93 3.52 8.56
CA ALA A 44 7.77 4.30 9.79
C ALA A 44 7.38 5.76 9.49
N ILE A 45 8.10 6.43 8.58
CA ILE A 45 7.79 7.82 8.17
C ILE A 45 6.39 7.89 7.56
N PHE A 46 6.06 6.95 6.68
CA PHE A 46 4.74 6.87 6.07
C PHE A 46 3.63 6.67 7.12
N GLY A 47 3.83 5.78 8.09
CA GLY A 47 2.88 5.57 9.18
C GLY A 47 2.68 6.79 10.08
N ILE A 48 3.76 7.52 10.40
CA ILE A 48 3.71 8.75 11.20
C ILE A 48 2.93 9.85 10.47
N GLY A 49 3.14 10.02 9.16
CA GLY A 49 2.40 11.01 8.37
C GLY A 49 0.94 10.63 8.17
N TRP A 50 0.64 9.33 8.05
CA TRP A 50 -0.70 8.83 7.80
C TRP A 50 -1.60 8.77 9.05
N GLY A 51 -1.06 8.40 10.21
CA GLY A 51 -1.79 8.28 11.47
C GLY A 51 -2.70 9.46 11.83
N PRO A 52 -2.20 10.71 11.85
CA PRO A 52 -3.02 11.89 12.16
C PRO A 52 -3.98 12.29 11.02
N ALA A 53 -3.72 11.87 9.78
CA ALA A 53 -4.57 12.22 8.65
C ALA A 53 -5.90 11.46 8.62
N GLY A 54 -6.00 10.31 9.32
CA GLY A 54 -7.25 9.56 9.45
C GLY A 54 -7.75 8.86 8.16
N TYR A 55 -7.02 8.95 7.05
CA TYR A 55 -7.46 8.46 5.73
C TYR A 55 -6.58 7.35 5.18
N CYS A 56 -7.02 6.08 5.25
CA CYS A 56 -6.26 4.98 4.66
C CYS A 56 -5.91 5.25 3.18
N PRO A 57 -4.71 4.92 2.68
CA PRO A 57 -4.27 5.25 1.33
C PRO A 57 -5.11 4.60 0.21
N GLY A 58 -5.76 3.47 0.47
CA GLY A 58 -6.70 2.86 -0.48
C GLY A 58 -8.05 3.61 -0.52
N PRO A 59 -8.76 3.71 0.62
CA PRO A 59 -9.99 4.50 0.73
C PRO A 59 -9.85 5.98 0.36
N SER A 60 -8.70 6.61 0.57
CA SER A 60 -8.47 8.02 0.20
C SER A 60 -8.62 8.24 -1.31
N ILE A 61 -8.17 7.28 -2.12
CA ILE A 61 -8.33 7.33 -3.57
C ILE A 61 -9.81 7.24 -3.96
N THR A 62 -10.58 6.36 -3.30
CA THR A 62 -12.02 6.28 -3.56
C THR A 62 -12.80 7.49 -3.02
N ALA A 63 -12.36 8.06 -1.89
CA ALA A 63 -12.99 9.21 -1.23
C ALA A 63 -12.81 10.52 -2.00
N LEU A 64 -11.87 10.60 -2.94
CA LEU A 64 -11.80 11.68 -3.93
C LEU A 64 -13.10 11.80 -4.74
N SER A 65 -13.82 10.69 -4.95
CA SER A 65 -15.11 10.70 -5.66
C SER A 65 -16.21 11.44 -4.89
N THR A 66 -16.02 11.66 -3.58
CA THR A 66 -16.97 12.34 -2.71
C THR A 66 -16.82 13.87 -2.78
N PHE A 67 -15.93 14.41 -3.62
CA PHE A 67 -15.67 15.86 -3.82
C PHE A 67 -15.33 16.65 -2.54
N ASN A 68 -14.87 15.96 -1.49
CA ASN A 68 -14.40 16.60 -0.26
C ASN A 68 -12.94 17.05 -0.38
N PHE A 69 -12.60 18.19 0.23
CA PHE A 69 -11.24 18.74 0.18
C PHE A 69 -10.24 17.99 1.09
N ASP A 70 -10.68 17.39 2.19
CA ASP A 70 -9.81 16.65 3.12
C ASP A 70 -9.00 15.51 2.46
N PRO A 71 -9.61 14.57 1.72
CA PRO A 71 -8.84 13.51 1.04
C PRO A 71 -7.94 14.05 -0.07
N VAL A 72 -8.28 15.20 -0.68
CA VAL A 72 -7.47 15.83 -1.72
C VAL A 72 -6.11 16.25 -1.16
N TYR A 73 -6.08 16.93 -0.01
CA TYR A 73 -4.83 17.34 0.64
C TYR A 73 -3.95 16.14 0.98
N PHE A 74 -4.56 15.06 1.50
CA PHE A 74 -3.83 13.83 1.82
C PHE A 74 -3.20 13.19 0.58
N VAL A 75 -3.96 13.07 -0.51
CA VAL A 75 -3.49 12.44 -1.75
C VAL A 75 -2.39 13.27 -2.41
N ILE A 76 -2.51 14.60 -2.43
CA ILE A 76 -1.46 15.48 -2.94
C ILE A 76 -0.18 15.32 -2.13
N GLY A 77 -0.27 15.33 -0.79
CA GLY A 77 0.89 15.10 0.09
C GLY A 77 1.55 13.75 -0.16
N MET A 78 0.76 12.69 -0.36
CA MET A 78 1.26 11.36 -0.70
C MET A 78 2.02 11.36 -2.03
N ILE A 79 1.44 11.96 -3.09
CA ILE A 79 2.08 12.05 -4.41
C ILE A 79 3.38 12.85 -4.33
N LEU A 80 3.38 14.01 -3.65
CA LEU A 80 4.57 14.84 -3.50
C LEU A 80 5.68 14.11 -2.74
N GLY A 81 5.33 13.37 -1.68
CA GLY A 81 6.28 12.55 -0.93
C GLY A 81 6.90 11.44 -1.79
N SER A 82 6.06 10.69 -2.52
CA SER A 82 6.53 9.64 -3.44
C SER A 82 7.38 10.21 -4.58
N TYR A 83 6.99 11.35 -5.15
CA TYR A 83 7.74 12.01 -6.22
C TYR A 83 9.09 12.54 -5.72
N SER A 84 9.12 13.15 -4.54
CA SER A 84 10.36 13.63 -3.92
C SER A 84 11.32 12.48 -3.64
N TYR A 85 10.82 11.36 -3.09
CA TYR A 85 11.64 10.18 -2.89
C TYR A 85 12.16 9.61 -4.21
N TRP A 86 11.33 9.55 -5.26
CA TRP A 86 11.73 9.11 -6.58
C TRP A 86 12.85 9.97 -7.18
N LEU A 87 12.78 11.29 -7.02
CA LEU A 87 13.84 12.20 -7.46
C LEU A 87 15.16 11.97 -6.71
N ILE A 88 15.09 11.69 -5.41
CA ILE A 88 16.26 11.42 -4.57
C ILE A 88 16.88 10.06 -4.94
N ASP A 89 16.07 9.03 -5.11
CA ASP A 89 16.54 7.68 -5.46
C ASP A 89 17.13 7.63 -6.87
N LYS A 90 16.63 8.44 -7.82
CA LYS A 90 17.22 8.57 -9.16
C LYS A 90 18.58 9.29 -9.18
N LYS A 91 18.90 10.04 -8.11
CA LYS A 91 20.12 10.86 -8.00
C LYS A 91 21.26 10.13 -7.29
N ILE A 92 21.00 8.98 -6.67
CA ILE A 92 21.95 8.12 -5.94
C ILE A 92 22.27 6.90 -6.81
#